data_AF-A0A7X7L1F6-F1
#
_entry.id   AF-A0A7X7L1F6-F1
#
_cell.length_a   1.000
_cell.length_b   1.000
_cell.length_c   1.000
_cell.angle_alpha   90.00
_cell.angle_beta   90.00
_cell.angle_gamma   90.00
#
_symmetry.space_group_name_H-M   'P 1'
#
loop_
_entity.id
_entity.type
_entity.pdbx_description
1 polymer ?
#
loop_
_entity_poly.entity_id
_entity_poly.type
_entity_poly.pdbx_seq_one_letter_code
_entity_poly.pdbx_strand_id
1 'polypeptide(L)'
;MSENKPFKPSKKKLEKARKEGKVLKSQIVTQACSVAGTALAGLFLTRACLVKNKMLLEYLLLEGFRYPFESLWLAWGELVKIGVGSLLCGCAVGTIVEILQVGFRFESALLAPKASRFDVSNGFKKIWEGLKGGWLKILNLLVLFFCFFHFLGALLQDAKQMFFLPVEQLVQAYQRWYLAMLLLMAGVLFGLGVLEYLIRRRSFFKELSMSHEELRREHKELEGDPHHKSARRVMHESIMQQDLVARVRRARVIVVEK
;
A
#
# COMPACT_ATOMS: atom_id res chain seq x y z
N MET A 1 -1.73 35.15 -1.24
CA MET A 1 -2.11 34.86 -2.64
C MET A 1 -2.17 33.36 -2.83
N SER A 2 -3.35 32.80 -3.09
CA SER A 2 -3.46 31.43 -3.59
C SER A 2 -2.91 31.42 -5.02
N GLU A 3 -1.73 30.85 -5.18
CA GLU A 3 -1.14 30.60 -6.49
C GLU A 3 -2.13 29.71 -7.26
N ASN A 4 -2.81 30.25 -8.27
CA ASN A 4 -3.73 29.47 -9.08
C ASN A 4 -2.88 28.54 -9.94
N LYS A 5 -2.96 27.23 -9.66
CA LYS A 5 -2.17 26.17 -10.32
C LYS A 5 -3.06 25.36 -11.26
N PRO A 6 -3.41 25.89 -12.46
CA PRO A 6 -4.37 25.25 -13.35
C PRO A 6 -3.76 24.06 -14.12
N PHE A 7 -2.44 23.90 -14.11
CA PHE A 7 -1.78 22.89 -14.93
C PHE A 7 -1.56 21.57 -14.21
N LYS A 8 -1.71 20.48 -14.96
CA LYS A 8 -1.40 19.13 -14.49
C LYS A 8 0.11 19.00 -14.18
N PRO A 9 0.49 18.17 -13.20
CA PRO A 9 1.90 17.95 -12.89
C PRO A 9 2.65 17.34 -14.07
N SER A 10 3.87 17.83 -14.31
CA SER A 10 4.78 17.24 -15.29
C SER A 10 5.30 15.87 -14.86
N LYS A 11 5.84 15.09 -15.81
CA LYS A 11 6.46 13.79 -15.52
C LYS A 11 7.65 13.93 -14.55
N LYS A 12 8.49 14.96 -14.74
CA LYS A 12 9.66 15.25 -13.88
C LYS A 12 9.22 15.58 -12.45
N LYS A 13 8.16 16.38 -12.26
CA LYS A 13 7.60 16.68 -10.93
C LYS A 13 7.02 15.43 -10.25
N LEU A 14 6.33 14.57 -11.00
CA LEU A 14 5.85 13.28 -10.50
C LEU A 14 6.99 12.35 -10.09
N GLU A 15 8.05 12.24 -10.89
CA GLU A 15 9.23 11.45 -10.56
C GLU A 15 9.96 11.99 -9.34
N LYS A 16 10.09 13.31 -9.21
CA LYS A 16 10.69 13.96 -8.03
C LYS A 16 9.87 13.68 -6.78
N ALA A 17 8.55 13.86 -6.83
CA ALA A 17 7.65 13.50 -5.73
C ALA A 17 7.80 12.02 -5.34
N ARG A 18 7.89 11.14 -6.34
CA ARG A 18 8.17 9.73 -6.12
C ARG A 18 9.53 9.53 -5.45
N LYS A 19 10.62 10.17 -5.90
CA LYS A 19 11.97 10.10 -5.28
C LYS A 19 11.96 10.59 -3.83
N GLU A 20 11.17 11.60 -3.51
CA GLU A 20 10.96 12.10 -2.14
C GLU A 20 10.07 11.18 -1.26
N GLY A 21 9.62 10.04 -1.79
CA GLY A 21 8.76 9.08 -1.07
C GLY A 21 7.27 9.47 -1.03
N LYS A 22 6.87 10.58 -1.67
CA LYS A 22 5.48 11.00 -1.78
C LYS A 22 4.80 10.23 -2.91
N VAL A 23 4.18 9.11 -2.55
CA VAL A 23 3.41 8.27 -3.48
C VAL A 23 1.97 8.20 -3.02
N LEU A 24 1.05 8.29 -3.97
CA LEU A 24 -0.36 8.07 -3.72
C LEU A 24 -0.61 6.60 -3.38
N LYS A 25 -0.94 6.32 -2.12
CA LYS A 25 -1.30 4.98 -1.64
C LYS A 25 -2.47 5.01 -0.66
N SER A 26 -3.22 3.93 -0.63
CA SER A 26 -4.30 3.69 0.34
C SER A 26 -3.92 2.53 1.24
N GLN A 27 -3.62 2.86 2.50
CA GLN A 27 -3.26 1.87 3.52
C GLN A 27 -4.44 0.95 3.84
N ILE A 28 -5.67 1.47 3.77
CA ILE A 28 -6.88 0.70 4.07
C ILE A 28 -7.14 -0.35 2.98
N VAL A 29 -6.85 -0.06 1.72
CA VAL A 29 -6.92 -1.09 0.65
C VAL A 29 -5.91 -2.20 0.93
N THR A 30 -4.68 -1.86 1.33
CA THR A 30 -3.67 -2.87 1.70
C THR A 30 -4.15 -3.73 2.88
N GLN A 31 -4.76 -3.11 3.90
CA GLN A 31 -5.35 -3.82 5.04
C GLN A 31 -6.52 -4.72 4.62
N ALA A 32 -7.43 -4.23 3.77
CA ALA A 32 -8.57 -4.99 3.26
C ALA A 32 -8.11 -6.28 2.54
N CYS A 33 -7.14 -6.15 1.64
CA CYS A 33 -6.58 -7.29 0.92
C CYS A 33 -5.83 -8.24 1.85
N SER A 34 -5.10 -7.72 2.85
CA SER A 34 -4.42 -8.54 3.85
C SER A 34 -5.42 -9.36 4.67
N VAL A 35 -6.50 -8.74 5.15
CA VAL A 35 -7.57 -9.43 5.89
C VAL A 35 -8.27 -10.47 5.01
N ALA A 36 -8.58 -10.14 3.75
CA ALA A 36 -9.13 -11.10 2.80
C ALA A 36 -8.19 -12.30 2.56
N GLY A 37 -6.89 -12.04 2.42
CA GLY A 37 -5.86 -13.07 2.31
C GLY A 37 -5.82 -13.99 3.53
N THR A 38 -5.86 -13.43 4.73
CA THR A 38 -5.96 -14.19 5.99
C THR A 38 -7.22 -15.05 6.04
N ALA A 39 -8.37 -14.50 5.65
CA ALA A 39 -9.64 -15.22 5.65
C ALA A 39 -9.61 -16.43 4.71
N LEU A 40 -9.16 -16.22 3.46
CA LEU A 40 -9.07 -17.28 2.46
C LEU A 40 -8.04 -18.34 2.86
N ALA A 41 -6.86 -17.93 3.31
CA ALA A 41 -5.84 -18.86 3.79
C ALA A 41 -6.33 -19.66 5.00
N GLY A 42 -7.03 -19.01 5.94
CA GLY A 42 -7.68 -19.65 7.08
C GLY A 42 -8.67 -20.72 6.64
N LEU A 43 -9.54 -20.43 5.64
CA LEU A 43 -10.46 -21.43 5.09
C LEU A 43 -9.71 -22.64 4.52
N PHE A 44 -8.70 -22.41 3.66
CA PHE A 44 -7.96 -23.50 3.02
C PHE A 44 -7.17 -24.34 4.02
N LEU A 45 -6.44 -23.70 4.94
CA LEU A 45 -5.65 -24.38 5.96
C LEU A 45 -6.52 -25.15 6.95
N THR A 46 -7.65 -24.58 7.35
CA THR A 46 -8.57 -25.28 8.26
C THR A 46 -9.21 -26.47 7.56
N ARG A 47 -9.62 -26.35 6.29
CA ARG A 47 -10.12 -27.51 5.51
C ARG A 47 -9.06 -28.59 5.33
N ALA A 48 -7.82 -28.23 5.02
CA ALA A 48 -6.73 -29.18 4.89
C ALA A 48 -6.47 -29.93 6.22
N CYS A 49 -6.51 -29.22 7.35
CA CYS A 49 -6.40 -29.83 8.67
C CYS A 49 -7.58 -30.75 8.99
N LEU A 50 -8.83 -30.32 8.71
CA LEU A 50 -10.02 -31.14 8.90
C LEU A 50 -9.98 -32.43 8.09
N VAL A 51 -9.49 -32.41 6.85
CA VAL A 51 -9.38 -33.62 6.01
C VAL A 51 -8.29 -34.56 6.55
N LYS A 52 -7.13 -34.01 6.94
CA LYS A 52 -5.99 -34.79 7.43
C LYS A 52 -6.24 -35.41 8.81
N ASN A 53 -6.90 -34.66 9.69
CA ASN A 53 -7.07 -35.00 11.10
C ASN A 53 -8.54 -35.26 11.44
N LYS A 54 -9.38 -35.62 10.45
CA LYS A 54 -10.83 -35.79 10.62
C LYS A 54 -11.14 -36.67 11.82
N MET A 55 -10.48 -37.83 11.89
CA MET A 55 -10.58 -38.79 12.99
C MET A 55 -10.17 -38.16 14.33
N LEU A 56 -9.00 -37.54 14.42
CA LEU A 56 -8.52 -36.89 15.65
C LEU A 56 -9.50 -35.82 16.17
N LEU A 57 -10.09 -35.05 15.27
CA LEU A 57 -11.04 -33.99 15.62
C LEU A 57 -12.40 -34.56 16.03
N GLU A 58 -12.93 -35.57 15.33
CA GLU A 58 -14.16 -36.29 15.69
C GLU A 58 -14.02 -36.90 17.10
N TYR A 59 -12.87 -37.51 17.40
CA TYR A 59 -12.55 -38.07 18.72
C TYR A 59 -12.43 -37.00 19.82
N LEU A 60 -11.78 -35.86 19.56
CA LEU A 60 -11.67 -34.76 20.53
C LEU A 60 -13.02 -34.09 20.84
N LEU A 61 -13.92 -34.06 19.85
CA LEU A 61 -15.21 -33.36 19.92
C LEU A 61 -16.33 -34.23 20.51
N LEU A 62 -16.32 -35.55 20.27
CA LEU A 62 -17.36 -36.48 20.76
C LEU A 62 -17.12 -36.97 22.19
N GLU A 63 -15.86 -37.15 22.62
CA GLU A 63 -15.56 -37.79 23.92
C GLU A 63 -15.24 -36.81 25.06
N GLY A 64 -15.24 -35.50 24.79
CA GLY A 64 -15.24 -34.41 25.77
C GLY A 64 -14.23 -34.52 26.92
N PHE A 65 -13.10 -33.79 26.84
CA PHE A 65 -12.14 -33.54 27.94
C PHE A 65 -11.65 -34.75 28.78
N ARG A 66 -11.94 -36.00 28.38
CA ARG A 66 -11.49 -37.21 29.08
C ARG A 66 -10.06 -37.64 28.76
N TYR A 67 -9.33 -36.87 27.97
CA TYR A 67 -7.99 -37.24 27.50
C TYR A 67 -6.84 -36.62 28.31
N PRO A 68 -5.65 -37.26 28.31
CA PRO A 68 -4.42 -36.69 28.83
C PRO A 68 -4.06 -35.38 28.12
N PHE A 69 -3.40 -34.49 28.87
CA PHE A 69 -2.93 -33.17 28.43
C PHE A 69 -2.25 -33.15 27.05
N GLU A 70 -1.60 -34.26 26.65
CA GLU A 70 -0.90 -34.41 25.37
C GLU A 70 -1.82 -34.28 24.14
N SER A 71 -3.04 -34.82 24.16
CA SER A 71 -3.94 -34.71 22.99
C SER A 71 -4.49 -33.29 22.83
N LEU A 72 -4.72 -32.60 23.95
CA LEU A 72 -5.08 -31.19 23.96
C LEU A 72 -3.92 -30.36 23.38
N TRP A 73 -2.69 -30.64 23.82
CA TRP A 73 -1.48 -29.97 23.32
C TRP A 73 -1.29 -30.11 21.81
N LEU A 74 -1.52 -31.31 21.26
CA LEU A 74 -1.47 -31.55 19.81
C LEU A 74 -2.55 -30.75 19.05
N ALA A 75 -3.79 -30.73 19.56
CA ALA A 75 -4.88 -29.94 18.98
C ALA A 75 -4.59 -28.43 19.00
N TRP A 76 -4.06 -27.92 20.11
CA TRP A 76 -3.60 -26.54 20.24
C TRP A 76 -2.47 -26.22 19.25
N GLY A 77 -1.52 -27.13 19.09
CA GLY A 77 -0.44 -27.00 18.12
C GLY A 77 -0.94 -26.84 16.68
N GLU A 78 -1.95 -27.62 16.28
CA GLU A 78 -2.57 -27.49 14.96
C GLU A 78 -3.34 -26.17 14.79
N LEU A 79 -4.08 -25.72 15.81
CA LEU A 79 -4.76 -24.42 15.79
C LEU A 79 -3.78 -23.25 15.66
N VAL A 80 -2.66 -23.30 16.39
CA VAL A 80 -1.61 -22.27 16.31
C VAL A 80 -0.97 -22.27 14.92
N LYS A 81 -0.68 -23.44 14.33
CA LYS A 81 -0.15 -23.53 12.97
C LYS A 81 -1.10 -22.91 11.95
N ILE A 82 -2.41 -23.17 12.04
CA ILE A 82 -3.42 -22.57 11.15
C ILE A 82 -3.47 -21.06 11.35
N GLY A 83 -3.50 -20.59 12.60
CA GLY A 83 -3.54 -19.17 12.94
C GLY A 83 -2.31 -18.42 12.41
N VAL A 84 -1.11 -18.92 12.71
CA VAL A 84 0.14 -18.32 12.24
C VAL A 84 0.26 -18.41 10.71
N GLY A 85 -0.07 -19.56 10.12
CA GLY A 85 -0.01 -19.76 8.67
C GLY A 85 -0.94 -18.82 7.91
N SER A 86 -2.18 -18.64 8.38
CA SER A 86 -3.14 -17.72 7.77
C SER A 86 -2.71 -16.26 7.92
N LEU A 87 -2.19 -15.86 9.08
CA LEU A 87 -1.61 -14.52 9.29
C LEU A 87 -0.41 -14.25 8.38
N LEU A 88 0.51 -15.21 8.24
CA LEU A 88 1.65 -15.09 7.34
C LEU A 88 1.21 -14.91 5.88
N CYS A 89 0.18 -15.64 5.44
CA CYS A 89 -0.41 -15.45 4.12
C CYS A 89 -1.02 -14.06 3.97
N GLY A 90 -1.77 -13.58 4.97
CA GLY A 90 -2.32 -12.22 4.96
C GLY A 90 -1.24 -11.14 4.91
N CYS A 91 -0.14 -11.32 5.65
CA CYS A 91 1.02 -10.44 5.60
C CYS A 91 1.66 -10.46 4.20
N ALA A 92 1.85 -11.63 3.61
CA ALA A 92 2.40 -11.77 2.26
C ALA A 92 1.53 -11.05 1.21
N VAL A 93 0.20 -11.25 1.26
CA VAL A 93 -0.76 -10.55 0.38
C VAL A 93 -0.67 -9.03 0.59
N GLY A 94 -0.63 -8.58 1.85
CA GLY A 94 -0.47 -7.16 2.17
C GLY A 94 0.82 -6.58 1.61
N THR A 95 1.95 -7.28 1.74
CA THR A 95 3.24 -6.87 1.16
C THR A 95 3.18 -6.79 -0.37
N ILE A 96 2.57 -7.78 -1.03
CA ILE A 96 2.39 -7.77 -2.49
C ILE A 96 1.56 -6.56 -2.92
N VAL A 97 0.45 -6.28 -2.23
CA VAL A 97 -0.41 -5.13 -2.54
C VAL A 97 0.33 -3.81 -2.31
N GLU A 98 1.12 -3.68 -1.25
CA GLU A 98 1.93 -2.49 -1.00
C GLU A 98 2.98 -2.28 -2.09
N ILE A 99 3.63 -3.36 -2.54
CA ILE A 99 4.57 -3.33 -3.68
C ILE A 99 3.85 -2.93 -4.96
N LEU A 100 2.64 -3.43 -5.21
CA LEU A 100 1.85 -3.05 -6.39
C LEU A 100 1.41 -1.57 -6.35
N GLN A 101 1.10 -1.01 -5.17
CA GLN A 101 0.71 0.39 -5.04
C GLN A 101 1.88 1.36 -5.20
N VAL A 102 3.04 1.07 -4.60
CA VAL A 102 4.18 2.02 -4.51
C VAL A 102 5.28 1.71 -5.54
N GLY A 103 5.33 0.46 -6.00
CA GLY A 103 6.47 -0.14 -6.68
C GLY A 103 7.54 -0.61 -5.68
N PHE A 104 8.32 -1.61 -6.08
CA PHE A 104 9.44 -2.08 -5.29
C PHE A 104 10.51 -0.97 -5.16
N ARG A 105 10.87 -0.63 -3.92
CA ARG A 105 11.89 0.37 -3.61
C ARG A 105 12.75 -0.14 -2.48
N PHE A 106 13.98 -0.48 -2.82
CA PHE A 106 14.99 -0.86 -1.85
C PHE A 106 15.87 0.36 -1.58
N GLU A 107 15.79 0.90 -0.37
CA GLU A 107 16.58 2.04 0.05
C GLU A 107 17.38 1.63 1.29
N SER A 108 18.64 1.25 1.06
CA SER A 108 19.53 0.71 2.10
C SER A 108 19.74 1.68 3.26
N ALA A 109 19.63 2.98 3.02
CA ALA A 109 19.72 4.03 4.04
C ALA A 109 18.58 3.99 5.09
N LEU A 110 17.44 3.35 4.79
CA LEU A 110 16.32 3.19 5.73
C LEU A 110 16.54 2.05 6.73
N LEU A 111 17.45 1.11 6.44
CA LEU A 111 17.85 0.01 7.33
C LEU A 111 18.84 0.46 8.42
N ALA A 112 19.42 1.66 8.29
CA ALA A 112 20.28 2.20 9.34
C ALA A 112 19.47 2.50 10.61
N PRO A 113 19.84 1.94 11.77
CA PRO A 113 19.14 2.20 13.02
C PRO A 113 19.32 3.68 13.40
N LYS A 114 18.25 4.47 13.24
CA LYS A 114 18.21 5.87 13.67
C LYS A 114 17.62 5.94 15.08
N ALA A 115 18.41 6.41 16.04
CA ALA A 115 18.00 6.57 17.45
C ALA A 115 16.72 7.43 17.60
N SER A 116 16.47 8.35 16.67
CA SER A 116 15.26 9.18 16.64
C SER A 116 13.94 8.42 16.38
N ARG A 117 13.98 7.13 16.03
CA ARG A 117 12.76 6.31 15.86
C ARG A 117 12.24 5.67 17.15
N PHE A 118 13.03 5.64 18.23
CA PHE A 118 12.64 5.06 19.52
C PHE A 118 11.97 6.06 20.47
N ASP A 119 11.80 7.31 20.05
CA ASP A 119 11.25 8.36 20.88
C ASP A 119 9.71 8.26 20.95
N VAL A 120 9.21 7.64 22.01
CA VAL A 120 7.78 7.35 22.26
C VAL A 120 6.95 8.65 22.27
N SER A 121 7.53 9.75 22.74
CA SER A 121 6.89 11.08 22.81
C SER A 121 6.50 11.60 21.42
N ASN A 122 7.40 11.44 20.44
CA ASN A 122 7.18 11.81 19.05
C ASN A 122 6.17 10.89 18.36
N GLY A 123 6.03 9.64 18.83
CA GLY A 123 5.00 8.70 18.39
C GLY A 123 3.59 9.18 18.73
N PHE A 124 3.35 9.54 19.99
CA PHE A 124 2.05 10.06 20.44
C PHE A 124 1.68 11.37 19.74
N LYS A 125 2.64 12.28 19.58
CA LYS A 125 2.42 13.55 18.88
C LYS A 125 1.99 13.33 17.42
N LYS A 126 2.63 12.39 16.71
CA LYS A 126 2.24 11.99 15.35
C LYS A 126 0.85 11.36 15.26
N ILE A 127 0.48 10.53 16.24
CA ILE A 127 -0.86 9.93 16.30
C ILE A 127 -1.90 11.04 16.50
N TRP A 128 -1.67 11.95 17.45
CA TRP A 128 -2.57 13.06 17.77
C TRP A 128 -2.73 14.07 16.61
N GLU A 129 -1.63 14.46 15.98
CA GLU A 129 -1.65 15.30 14.77
C GLU A 129 -2.35 14.58 13.60
N GLY A 130 -2.14 13.26 13.49
CA GLY A 130 -2.79 12.40 12.50
C GLY A 130 -4.29 12.22 12.71
N LEU A 131 -4.78 12.35 13.95
CA LEU A 131 -6.20 12.37 14.32
C LEU A 131 -6.83 13.74 14.05
N LYS A 132 -6.13 14.83 14.39
CA LYS A 132 -6.59 16.20 14.08
C LYS A 132 -6.74 16.45 12.58
N GLY A 133 -5.94 15.76 11.75
CA GLY A 133 -5.86 16.00 10.31
C GLY A 133 -6.89 15.29 9.41
N GLY A 134 -7.84 14.49 9.92
CA GLY A 134 -8.71 13.75 9.00
C GLY A 134 -9.98 13.12 9.58
N TRP A 135 -11.11 13.77 9.34
CA TRP A 135 -12.46 13.24 9.58
C TRP A 135 -12.70 11.85 8.96
N LEU A 136 -12.04 11.55 7.83
CA LEU A 136 -12.09 10.24 7.17
C LEU A 136 -11.58 9.10 8.06
N LYS A 137 -10.53 9.31 8.86
CA LYS A 137 -10.01 8.27 9.77
C LYS A 137 -11.00 7.96 10.89
N ILE A 138 -11.62 9.00 11.43
CA ILE A 138 -12.66 8.88 12.47
C ILE A 138 -13.87 8.16 11.89
N LEU A 139 -14.32 8.54 10.69
CA LEU A 139 -15.41 7.87 9.99
C LEU A 139 -15.11 6.39 9.77
N ASN A 140 -13.93 6.05 9.28
CA ASN A 140 -13.53 4.66 9.05
C ASN A 140 -13.52 3.85 10.35
N LEU A 141 -13.01 4.43 11.45
CA LEU A 141 -13.02 3.80 12.76
C LEU A 141 -14.45 3.55 13.27
N LEU A 142 -15.35 4.53 13.13
CA LEU A 142 -16.75 4.41 13.53
C LEU A 142 -17.49 3.35 12.72
N VAL A 143 -17.28 3.31 11.39
CA VAL A 143 -17.89 2.30 10.52
C VAL A 143 -17.39 0.90 10.91
N LEU A 144 -16.08 0.73 11.13
CA LEU A 144 -15.52 -0.55 11.58
C LEU A 144 -16.06 -0.98 12.94
N PHE A 145 -16.14 -0.04 13.89
CA PHE A 145 -16.69 -0.28 15.21
C PHE A 145 -18.16 -0.74 15.09
N PHE A 146 -18.98 -0.01 14.34
CA PHE A 146 -20.38 -0.38 14.13
C PHE A 146 -20.53 -1.75 13.48
N CYS A 147 -19.79 -2.03 12.40
CA CYS A 147 -19.82 -3.34 11.74
C CYS A 147 -19.40 -4.47 12.68
N PHE A 148 -18.35 -4.28 13.48
CA PHE A 148 -17.88 -5.27 14.43
C PHE A 148 -18.93 -5.56 15.52
N PHE A 149 -19.49 -4.52 16.15
CA PHE A 149 -20.49 -4.71 17.21
C PHE A 149 -21.82 -5.24 16.69
N HIS A 150 -22.24 -4.84 15.50
CA HIS A 150 -23.42 -5.41 14.85
C HIS A 150 -23.24 -6.90 14.58
N PHE A 151 -22.08 -7.28 14.02
CA PHE A 151 -21.75 -8.67 13.75
C PHE A 151 -21.60 -9.50 15.04
N LEU A 152 -20.98 -8.93 16.07
CA LEU A 152 -20.86 -9.56 17.39
C LEU A 152 -22.24 -9.78 18.02
N GLY A 153 -23.16 -8.81 17.89
CA GLY A 153 -24.54 -8.95 18.35
C GLY A 153 -25.26 -10.11 17.66
N ALA A 154 -25.12 -10.22 16.33
CA ALA A 154 -25.68 -11.33 15.56
C ALA A 154 -25.06 -12.68 15.96
N LEU A 155 -23.73 -12.73 16.13
CA LEU A 155 -23.02 -13.92 16.61
C LEU A 155 -23.52 -14.35 17.99
N LEU A 156 -23.74 -13.40 18.92
CA LEU A 156 -24.24 -13.71 20.26
C LEU A 156 -25.69 -14.21 20.26
N GLN A 157 -26.52 -13.77 19.32
CA GLN A 157 -27.88 -14.29 19.14
C GLN A 157 -27.86 -15.73 18.65
N ASP A 158 -27.05 -16.01 17.63
CA ASP A 158 -26.88 -17.37 17.08
C ASP A 158 -26.15 -18.29 18.06
N ALA A 159 -25.18 -17.78 18.82
CA ALA A 159 -24.42 -18.55 19.81
C ALA A 159 -25.33 -19.18 20.88
N LYS A 160 -26.43 -18.52 21.25
CA LYS A 160 -27.44 -19.09 22.16
C LYS A 160 -28.06 -20.36 21.62
N GLN A 161 -28.25 -20.44 20.30
CA GLN A 161 -28.75 -21.65 19.63
C GLN A 161 -27.62 -22.67 19.47
N MET A 162 -26.37 -22.22 19.22
CA MET A 162 -25.18 -23.07 19.06
C MET A 162 -24.84 -23.93 20.29
N PHE A 163 -25.19 -23.52 21.51
CA PHE A 163 -24.97 -24.34 22.71
C PHE A 163 -25.70 -25.69 22.69
N PHE A 164 -26.74 -25.83 21.88
CA PHE A 164 -27.54 -27.05 21.78
C PHE A 164 -27.18 -27.90 20.55
N LEU A 165 -26.20 -27.47 19.73
CA LEU A 165 -25.83 -28.19 18.52
C LEU A 165 -24.78 -29.29 18.80
N PRO A 166 -24.82 -30.41 18.05
CA PRO A 166 -23.73 -31.37 18.03
C PRO A 166 -22.42 -30.69 17.64
N VAL A 167 -21.31 -31.18 18.21
CA VAL A 167 -20.02 -30.49 18.13
C VAL A 167 -19.52 -30.34 16.69
N GLU A 168 -19.82 -31.29 15.82
CA GLU A 168 -19.54 -31.21 14.38
C GLU A 168 -20.23 -30.02 13.71
N GLN A 169 -21.50 -29.77 14.07
CA GLN A 169 -22.28 -28.66 13.53
C GLN A 169 -21.80 -27.33 14.14
N LEU A 170 -21.35 -27.34 15.39
CA LEU A 170 -20.75 -26.18 16.07
C LEU A 170 -19.47 -25.71 15.35
N VAL A 171 -18.57 -26.63 14.99
CA VAL A 171 -17.33 -26.29 14.28
C VAL A 171 -17.61 -25.72 12.89
N GLN A 172 -18.57 -26.30 12.15
CA GLN A 172 -18.98 -25.79 10.86
C GLN A 172 -19.69 -24.43 10.96
N ALA A 173 -20.46 -24.20 12.01
CA ALA A 173 -21.11 -22.91 12.28
C ALA A 173 -20.05 -21.85 12.61
N TYR A 174 -19.09 -22.16 13.48
CA TYR A 174 -17.98 -21.26 13.83
C TYR A 174 -17.13 -20.89 12.62
N GLN A 175 -16.76 -21.85 11.77
CA GLN A 175 -16.03 -21.57 10.53
C GLN A 175 -16.80 -20.65 9.59
N ARG A 176 -18.10 -20.91 9.40
CA ARG A 176 -18.97 -20.05 8.57
C ARG A 176 -19.03 -18.63 9.11
N TRP A 177 -19.23 -18.47 10.42
CA TRP A 177 -19.27 -17.18 11.09
C TRP A 177 -17.93 -16.44 11.02
N TYR A 178 -16.82 -17.12 11.32
CA TYR A 178 -15.47 -16.55 11.22
C TYR A 178 -15.17 -16.03 9.81
N LEU A 179 -15.50 -16.79 8.77
CA LEU A 179 -15.28 -16.39 7.39
C LEU A 179 -16.21 -15.27 6.95
N ALA A 180 -17.49 -15.35 7.31
CA ALA A 180 -18.45 -14.28 7.04
C ALA A 180 -17.99 -12.96 7.65
N MET A 181 -17.49 -13.00 8.90
CA MET A 181 -16.95 -11.84 9.59
C MET A 181 -15.78 -11.22 8.83
N LEU A 182 -14.74 -12.02 8.55
CA LEU A 182 -13.53 -11.50 7.95
C LEU A 182 -13.76 -11.00 6.52
N LEU A 183 -14.59 -11.69 5.74
CA LEU A 183 -14.94 -11.25 4.39
C LEU A 183 -15.79 -9.99 4.40
N LEU A 184 -16.74 -9.87 5.33
CA LEU A 184 -17.54 -8.65 5.50
C LEU A 184 -16.63 -7.48 5.91
N MET A 185 -15.75 -7.67 6.90
CA MET A 185 -14.79 -6.65 7.30
C MET A 185 -13.85 -6.27 6.16
N ALA A 186 -13.33 -7.25 5.41
CA ALA A 186 -12.50 -6.99 4.24
C ALA A 186 -13.25 -6.19 3.17
N GLY A 187 -14.51 -6.52 2.89
CA GLY A 187 -15.35 -5.79 1.94
C GLY A 187 -15.61 -4.35 2.37
N VAL A 188 -15.97 -4.14 3.63
CA VAL A 188 -16.16 -2.80 4.21
C VAL A 188 -14.86 -1.99 4.14
N LEU A 189 -13.74 -2.56 4.59
CA LEU A 189 -12.43 -1.93 4.49
C LEU A 189 -12.08 -1.58 3.05
N PHE A 190 -12.34 -2.48 2.10
CA PHE A 190 -12.06 -2.24 0.69
C PHE A 190 -12.84 -1.04 0.16
N GLY A 191 -14.15 -0.97 0.44
CA GLY A 191 -15.00 0.15 0.06
C GLY A 191 -14.52 1.48 0.64
N LEU A 192 -14.23 1.51 1.95
CA LEU A 192 -13.69 2.70 2.62
C LEU A 192 -12.31 3.10 2.07
N GLY A 193 -11.46 2.12 1.80
CA GLY A 193 -10.11 2.33 1.28
C GLY A 193 -10.10 2.88 -0.14
N VAL A 194 -11.06 2.46 -0.98
CA VAL A 194 -11.26 3.03 -2.32
C VAL A 194 -11.75 4.48 -2.22
N LEU A 195 -12.70 4.77 -1.33
CA LEU A 195 -13.18 6.13 -1.11
C LEU A 195 -12.05 7.06 -0.62
N GLU A 196 -11.27 6.62 0.36
CA GLU A 196 -10.09 7.36 0.84
C GLU A 196 -9.08 7.57 -0.29
N TYR A 197 -8.83 6.54 -1.11
CA TYR A 197 -7.94 6.64 -2.26
C TYR A 197 -8.40 7.72 -3.23
N LEU A 198 -9.69 7.76 -3.58
CA LEU A 198 -10.24 8.74 -4.52
C LEU A 198 -10.12 10.17 -3.97
N ILE A 199 -10.40 10.37 -2.68
CA ILE A 199 -10.28 11.69 -2.04
C ILE A 199 -8.80 12.11 -1.98
N ARG A 200 -7.92 11.21 -1.54
CA ARG A 200 -6.47 11.47 -1.48
C ARG A 200 -5.87 11.70 -2.86
N ARG A 201 -6.36 11.00 -3.89
CA ARG A 201 -5.95 11.21 -5.29
C ARG A 201 -6.19 12.64 -5.72
N ARG A 202 -7.37 13.19 -5.43
CA ARG A 202 -7.68 14.60 -5.75
C ARG A 202 -6.73 15.56 -5.03
N SER A 203 -6.48 15.37 -3.74
CA SER A 203 -5.54 16.21 -2.99
C SER A 203 -4.11 16.11 -3.54
N PHE A 204 -3.65 14.89 -3.80
CA PHE A 204 -2.30 14.62 -4.30
C PHE A 204 -2.03 15.32 -5.65
N PHE A 205 -2.96 15.21 -6.61
CA PHE A 205 -2.81 15.90 -7.89
C PHE A 205 -2.97 17.42 -7.76
N LYS A 206 -3.79 17.90 -6.82
CA LYS A 206 -3.91 19.34 -6.53
C LYS A 206 -2.62 19.89 -5.93
N GLU A 207 -1.98 19.18 -5.01
CA GLU A 207 -0.69 19.57 -4.41
C GLU A 207 0.45 19.57 -5.44
N LEU A 208 0.42 18.64 -6.38
CA LEU A 208 1.44 18.53 -7.44
C LEU A 208 1.17 19.42 -8.65
N SER A 209 -0.02 20.02 -8.76
CA SER A 209 -0.36 20.95 -9.83
C SER A 209 0.69 22.07 -9.97
N MET A 210 0.79 22.64 -11.16
CA MET A 210 1.82 23.63 -11.50
C MET A 210 1.21 24.98 -11.83
N SER A 211 1.89 26.05 -11.41
CA SER A 211 1.60 27.40 -11.87
C SER A 211 2.26 27.67 -13.24
N HIS A 212 1.84 28.74 -13.91
CA HIS A 212 2.47 29.17 -15.17
C HIS A 212 3.98 29.42 -15.01
N GLU A 213 4.40 29.97 -13.88
CA GLU A 213 5.81 30.25 -13.59
C GLU A 213 6.61 28.97 -13.38
N GLU A 214 6.08 28.02 -12.59
CA GLU A 214 6.70 26.70 -12.38
C GLU A 214 6.91 25.97 -13.73
N LEU A 215 5.91 26.01 -14.62
CA LEU A 215 5.99 25.38 -15.94
C LEU A 215 7.05 26.02 -16.84
N ARG A 216 7.09 27.36 -16.90
CA ARG A 216 8.11 28.08 -17.68
C ARG A 216 9.51 27.79 -17.17
N ARG A 217 9.69 27.76 -15.84
CA ARG A 217 10.97 27.42 -15.22
C ARG A 217 11.40 25.99 -15.56
N GLU A 218 10.48 25.03 -15.49
CA GLU A 218 10.79 23.64 -15.81
C GLU A 218 11.15 23.45 -17.29
N HIS A 219 10.50 24.18 -18.20
CA HIS A 219 10.86 24.20 -19.62
C HIS A 219 12.26 24.76 -19.85
N LYS A 220 12.59 25.89 -19.20
CA LYS A 220 13.93 26.48 -19.24
C LYS A 220 15.01 25.56 -18.69
N GLU A 221 14.71 24.80 -17.63
CA GLU A 221 15.65 23.82 -17.08
C GLU A 221 15.87 22.60 -17.99
N LEU A 222 14.85 22.19 -18.74
CA LEU A 222 14.91 21.01 -19.62
C LEU A 222 15.55 21.33 -20.97
N GLU A 223 15.16 22.43 -21.61
CA GLU A 223 15.63 22.80 -22.96
C GLU A 223 16.82 23.78 -22.93
N GLY A 224 17.13 24.33 -21.75
CA GLY A 224 18.06 25.44 -21.58
C GLY A 224 17.40 26.78 -21.89
N ASP A 225 17.98 27.89 -21.40
CA ASP A 225 17.49 29.21 -21.81
C ASP A 225 17.80 29.41 -23.31
N PRO A 226 16.79 29.74 -24.15
CA PRO A 226 17.00 29.96 -25.57
C PRO A 226 18.07 31.02 -25.86
N HIS A 227 18.25 32.01 -24.98
CA HIS A 227 19.33 33.00 -25.11
C HIS A 227 20.73 32.40 -24.94
N HIS A 228 20.89 31.44 -24.04
CA HIS A 228 22.17 30.74 -23.88
C HIS A 228 22.42 29.74 -25.01
N LYS A 229 21.36 29.10 -25.53
CA LYS A 229 21.47 28.21 -26.69
C LYS A 229 21.85 28.96 -27.96
N SER A 230 21.27 30.13 -28.21
CA SER A 230 21.63 30.98 -29.34
C SER A 230 23.03 31.57 -29.19
N ALA A 231 23.40 32.06 -28.00
CA ALA A 231 24.76 32.55 -27.74
C ALA A 231 25.83 31.46 -27.95
N ARG A 232 25.58 30.23 -27.49
CA ARG A 232 26.46 29.08 -27.76
C ARG A 232 26.59 28.78 -29.25
N ARG A 233 25.49 28.87 -30.01
CA ARG A 233 25.51 28.64 -31.46
C ARG A 233 26.36 29.69 -32.18
N VAL A 234 26.16 30.98 -31.86
CA VAL A 234 26.93 32.08 -32.45
C VAL A 234 28.42 31.95 -32.13
N MET A 235 28.77 31.63 -30.88
CA MET A 235 30.16 31.39 -30.48
C MET A 235 30.77 30.17 -31.18
N HIS A 236 29.99 29.12 -31.43
CA HIS A 236 30.47 27.95 -32.17
C HIS A 236 30.73 28.27 -33.64
N GLU A 237 29.83 29.04 -34.27
CA GLU A 237 30.00 29.51 -35.65
C GLU A 237 31.22 30.43 -35.80
N SER A 238 31.51 31.31 -34.83
CA SER A 238 32.68 32.19 -34.89
C SER A 238 34.01 31.42 -34.74
N ILE A 239 34.07 30.41 -33.87
CA ILE A 239 35.26 29.53 -33.73
C ILE A 239 35.48 28.73 -35.02
N MET A 240 34.42 28.20 -35.64
CA MET A 240 34.51 27.50 -36.91
C MET A 240 35.03 28.40 -38.04
N GLN A 241 34.65 29.69 -38.04
CA GLN A 241 35.11 30.68 -39.01
C GLN A 241 36.59 31.07 -38.82
N GLN A 242 37.11 31.09 -37.59
CA GLN A 242 38.54 31.37 -37.33
C GLN A 242 39.46 30.36 -38.02
N ASP A 243 39.05 29.10 -38.05
CA ASP A 243 39.79 28.00 -38.67
C ASP A 243 39.60 27.92 -40.19
N LEU A 244 38.57 28.60 -40.71
CA LEU A 244 38.14 28.55 -42.11
C LEU A 244 39.15 29.24 -43.03
N VAL A 245 39.68 30.40 -42.62
CA VAL A 245 40.73 31.13 -43.37
C VAL A 245 42.01 30.30 -43.48
N ALA A 246 42.38 29.61 -42.40
CA ALA A 246 43.56 28.73 -42.38
C ALA A 246 43.36 27.44 -43.20
N ARG A 247 42.12 26.95 -43.32
CA ARG A 247 41.75 25.80 -44.16
C ARG A 247 41.71 26.19 -45.64
N VAL A 248 41.19 27.36 -45.97
CA VAL A 248 41.18 27.93 -47.33
C VAL A 248 42.62 28.12 -47.84
N ARG A 249 43.52 28.68 -47.01
CA ARG A 249 44.95 28.82 -47.38
C ARG A 249 45.68 27.49 -47.62
N ARG A 250 45.21 26.39 -47.04
CA ARG A 250 45.79 25.04 -47.19
C ARG A 250 45.11 24.21 -48.29
N ALA A 251 44.02 24.70 -48.88
CA ALA A 251 43.25 23.97 -49.88
C ALA A 251 43.92 24.03 -51.26
N ARG A 252 43.94 22.89 -51.97
CA ARG A 252 44.58 22.76 -53.29
C ARG A 252 43.68 23.22 -54.45
N VAL A 253 42.37 23.04 -54.30
CA VAL A 253 41.33 23.46 -55.25
C VAL A 253 40.09 23.83 -54.44
N ILE A 254 39.40 24.91 -54.82
CA ILE A 254 38.13 25.33 -54.23
C ILE A 254 37.10 25.30 -55.36
N VAL A 255 36.05 24.49 -55.19
CA VAL A 255 34.92 24.43 -56.11
C VAL A 255 33.80 25.26 -55.50
N VAL A 256 33.35 26.28 -56.22
CA VAL A 256 32.22 27.13 -55.82
C VAL A 256 31.15 26.99 -56.89
N GLU A 257 29.98 26.49 -56.50
CA GLU A 257 28.81 26.46 -57.37
C GLU A 257 28.03 27.77 -57.22
N LYS A 258 27.48 28.27 -58.34
CA LYS A 258 26.74 29.52 -58.42
C LYS A 258 25.25 29.31 -58.14
#